data_AF-C0P3V8-F1
#
_entry.id   AF-C0P3V8-F1
#
_cell.length_a   1.000
_cell.length_b   1.000
_cell.length_c   1.000
_cell.angle_alpha   90.00
_cell.angle_beta   90.00
_cell.angle_gamma   90.00
#
_symmetry.space_group_name_H-M   'P 1'
#
loop_
_entity.id
_entity.type
_entity.pdbx_description
1 polymer ?
#
loop_
_entity_poly.entity_id
_entity_poly.type
_entity_poly.pdbx_seq_one_letter_code
_entity_poly.pdbx_strand_id
1 'polypeptide(L)'
;MASSPRSPPPAPTPEFEISRQSRLFAALSKKVIDLDELRMLAAQGVPDAAGVRATVWKLLLGYLPNDRSLWEQELAKKRGQYAAFKDEFLTNPVGRKSATGANRRPPQRKCRAC
;
A
#
# COMPACT_ATOMS: atom_id res chain seq x y z
N MET A 1 6.87 -5.45 54.59
CA MET A 1 6.80 -4.23 53.78
C MET A 1 6.22 -4.61 52.42
N ALA A 2 4.92 -4.39 52.21
CA ALA A 2 4.26 -4.67 50.93
C ALA A 2 4.40 -3.43 50.04
N SER A 3 5.14 -3.56 48.93
CA SER A 3 5.28 -2.50 47.94
C SER A 3 3.90 -2.18 47.34
N SER A 4 3.47 -0.93 47.44
CA SER A 4 2.22 -0.44 46.85
C SER A 4 2.13 -0.79 45.35
N PRO A 5 0.94 -1.15 44.84
CA PRO A 5 0.76 -1.32 43.40
C PRO A 5 0.98 0.04 42.72
N ARG A 6 2.00 0.11 41.87
CA ARG A 6 2.33 1.27 41.05
C ARG A 6 1.11 1.58 40.19
N SER A 7 0.46 2.73 40.40
CA SER A 7 -0.69 3.18 39.62
C SER A 7 -0.35 3.10 38.12
N PRO A 8 -1.24 2.57 37.26
CA PRO A 8 -1.00 2.56 35.82
C PRO A 8 -0.83 4.01 35.34
N PRO A 9 0.12 4.28 34.44
CA PRO A 9 0.28 5.61 33.87
C PRO A 9 -1.05 6.06 33.24
N PRO A 10 -1.43 7.34 33.37
CA PRO A 10 -2.65 7.85 32.76
C PRO A 10 -2.60 7.57 31.26
N ALA A 11 -3.68 6.98 30.73
CA ALA A 11 -3.82 6.74 29.31
C ALA A 11 -3.58 8.07 28.55
N PRO A 12 -2.85 8.05 27.43
CA PRO A 12 -2.60 9.26 26.65
C PRO A 12 -3.94 9.91 26.30
N THR A 13 -4.10 11.17 26.69
CA THR A 13 -5.31 11.95 26.42
C THR A 13 -5.50 12.10 24.90
N PRO A 14 -6.72 11.94 24.38
CA PRO A 14 -7.00 11.95 22.94
C PRO A 14 -6.56 13.25 22.22
N GLU A 15 -6.43 14.35 22.95
CA GLU A 15 -5.98 15.64 22.44
C GLU A 15 -4.51 15.63 21.97
N PHE A 16 -3.65 14.91 22.68
CA PHE A 16 -2.23 14.75 22.31
C PHE A 16 -2.08 13.91 21.03
N GLU A 17 -2.91 12.88 20.89
CA GLU A 17 -2.95 12.02 19.71
C GLU A 17 -3.38 12.81 18.46
N ILE A 18 -4.37 13.69 18.60
CA ILE A 18 -4.83 14.57 17.50
C ILE A 18 -3.71 15.51 17.04
N SER A 19 -2.99 16.13 17.99
CA SER A 19 -1.84 16.99 17.67
C SER A 19 -0.69 16.21 17.01
N ARG A 20 -0.41 14.99 17.46
CA ARG A 20 0.62 14.14 16.82
C ARG A 20 0.21 13.73 15.42
N GLN A 21 -1.04 13.32 15.24
CA GLN A 21 -1.58 12.87 13.97
C GLN A 21 -1.55 14.00 12.93
N SER A 22 -1.88 15.23 13.32
CA SER A 22 -1.81 16.39 12.44
C SER A 22 -0.39 16.68 11.96
N ARG A 23 0.62 16.59 12.84
CA ARG A 23 2.04 16.75 12.47
C ARG A 23 2.50 15.69 11.48
N LEU A 24 2.07 14.45 11.67
CA LEU A 24 2.37 13.34 10.76
C LEU A 24 1.73 13.56 9.38
N PHE A 25 0.46 13.99 9.33
CA PHE A 25 -0.18 14.35 8.06
C PHE A 25 0.49 15.54 7.39
N ALA A 26 0.92 16.55 8.15
CA ALA A 26 1.64 17.70 7.61
C ALA A 26 2.95 17.25 6.97
N ALA A 27 3.72 16.37 7.63
CA ALA A 27 4.94 15.80 7.07
C ALA A 27 4.69 15.00 5.78
N LEU A 28 3.61 14.20 5.74
CA LEU A 28 3.22 13.43 4.54
C LEU A 28 2.64 14.28 3.40
N SER A 29 2.14 15.47 3.71
CA SER A 29 1.58 16.40 2.73
C SER A 29 2.66 17.19 1.98
N LYS A 30 3.91 17.13 2.44
CA LYS A 30 5.06 17.72 1.74
C LYS A 30 5.30 17.01 0.41
N LYS A 31 5.75 17.76 -0.60
CA LYS A 31 6.10 17.21 -1.93
C LYS A 31 7.27 16.23 -1.86
N VAL A 32 8.28 16.60 -1.07
CA VAL A 32 9.43 15.78 -0.71
C VAL A 32 9.32 15.49 0.78
N ILE A 33 9.27 14.22 1.14
CA ILE A 33 9.12 13.80 2.54
C ILE A 33 10.49 13.65 3.17
N ASP A 34 10.67 14.29 4.32
CA ASP A 34 11.83 14.12 5.17
C ASP A 34 11.69 12.81 5.97
N LEU A 35 12.55 11.84 5.67
CA LEU A 35 12.51 10.53 6.31
C LEU A 35 12.99 10.58 7.76
N ASP A 36 13.87 11.51 8.12
CA ASP A 36 14.39 11.61 9.48
C ASP A 36 13.34 12.22 10.41
N GLU A 37 12.64 13.26 9.95
CA GLU A 37 11.44 13.78 10.63
C GLU A 37 10.38 12.69 10.78
N LEU A 38 10.13 11.91 9.70
CA LEU A 38 9.15 10.84 9.72
C LEU A 38 9.52 9.72 10.71
N ARG A 39 10.79 9.35 10.80
CA ARG A 39 11.30 8.36 11.78
C ARG A 39 11.08 8.83 13.20
N MET A 40 11.40 10.09 13.50
CA MET A 40 11.22 10.68 14.82
C MET A 40 9.75 10.70 15.25
N LEU A 41 8.84 11.00 14.32
CA LEU A 41 7.40 10.97 14.56
C LEU A 41 6.88 9.54 14.70
N ALA A 42 7.36 8.60 13.88
CA ALA A 42 6.94 7.20 13.90
C ALA A 42 7.45 6.42 15.14
N ALA A 43 8.61 6.80 15.69
CA ALA A 43 9.17 6.20 16.90
C ALA A 43 8.26 6.37 18.14
N GLN A 44 7.41 7.39 18.13
CA GLN A 44 6.42 7.66 19.18
C GLN A 44 5.10 6.91 18.95
N GLY A 45 5.01 6.11 17.87
CA GLY A 45 3.82 5.37 17.46
C GLY A 45 3.08 6.03 16.31
N VAL A 46 2.71 5.22 15.31
CA VAL A 46 1.97 5.67 14.13
C VAL A 46 0.48 5.42 14.33
N PRO A 47 -0.38 6.46 14.33
CA PRO A 47 -1.83 6.28 14.44
C PRO A 47 -2.39 5.49 13.25
N ASP A 48 -3.37 4.62 13.50
CA ASP A 48 -4.04 3.79 12.47
C ASP A 48 -5.06 4.56 11.62
N ALA A 49 -5.37 5.77 12.01
CA ALA A 49 -6.36 6.58 11.33
C ALA A 49 -5.97 6.84 9.86
N ALA A 50 -6.94 6.68 8.96
CA ALA A 50 -6.85 6.92 7.52
C ALA A 50 -5.75 6.14 6.75
N GLY A 51 -5.29 5.00 7.26
CA GLY A 51 -4.30 4.18 6.56
C GLY A 51 -2.89 4.79 6.52
N VAL A 52 -2.62 5.80 7.36
CA VAL A 52 -1.33 6.49 7.46
C VAL A 52 -0.20 5.52 7.77
N ARG A 53 -0.44 4.54 8.66
CA ARG A 53 0.55 3.52 9.02
C ARG A 53 1.14 2.80 7.81
N ALA A 54 0.30 2.40 6.85
CA ALA A 54 0.76 1.73 5.65
C ALA A 54 1.69 2.62 4.80
N THR A 55 1.37 3.91 4.69
CA THR A 55 2.19 4.87 3.93
C THR A 55 3.51 5.16 4.62
N VAL A 56 3.48 5.39 5.94
CA VAL A 56 4.69 5.64 6.74
C VAL A 56 5.65 4.45 6.63
N TRP A 57 5.17 3.23 6.80
CA TRP A 57 6.01 2.04 6.73
C TRP A 57 6.60 1.84 5.33
N LYS A 58 5.83 2.08 4.26
CA LYS A 58 6.36 2.01 2.90
C LYS A 58 7.52 2.98 2.66
N LEU A 59 7.47 4.18 3.25
CA LEU A 59 8.55 5.15 3.16
C LEU A 59 9.77 4.75 4.00
N LEU A 60 9.53 4.35 5.25
CA LEU A 60 10.60 3.95 6.17
C LEU A 60 11.36 2.71 5.69
N LEU A 61 10.67 1.79 5.01
CA LEU A 61 11.25 0.58 4.41
C LEU A 61 11.89 0.84 3.03
N GLY A 62 11.83 2.08 2.50
CA GLY A 62 12.36 2.42 1.18
C GLY A 62 11.60 1.80 0.01
N TYR A 63 10.34 1.40 0.23
CA TYR A 63 9.48 0.89 -0.85
C TYR A 63 8.94 2.02 -1.74
N LEU A 64 8.75 3.21 -1.16
CA LEU A 64 8.36 4.43 -1.89
C LEU A 64 9.51 5.44 -1.87
N PRO A 65 9.69 6.21 -2.96
CA PRO A 65 10.65 7.31 -2.99
C PRO A 65 10.17 8.49 -2.11
N ASN A 66 11.09 9.37 -1.74
CA ASN A 66 10.77 10.57 -0.94
C ASN A 66 9.88 11.55 -1.71
N ASP A 67 9.95 11.51 -3.05
CA ASP A 67 9.14 12.33 -3.95
C ASP A 67 7.75 11.74 -4.16
N ARG A 68 6.73 12.46 -3.68
CA ARG A 68 5.34 12.01 -3.75
C ARG A 68 4.81 11.88 -5.17
N SER A 69 5.31 12.69 -6.10
CA SER A 69 4.91 12.62 -7.52
C SER A 69 5.29 11.30 -8.18
N LEU A 70 6.30 10.60 -7.66
CA LEU A 70 6.78 9.34 -8.22
C LEU A 70 6.08 8.12 -7.60
N TRP A 71 5.23 8.31 -6.59
CA TRP A 71 4.60 7.20 -5.88
C TRP A 71 3.70 6.37 -6.76
N GLU A 72 2.85 7.02 -7.56
CA GLU A 72 1.90 6.30 -8.42
C GLU A 72 2.64 5.47 -9.47
N GLN A 73 3.70 6.03 -10.06
CA GLN A 73 4.54 5.34 -11.04
C GLN A 73 5.27 4.15 -10.40
N GLU A 74 5.92 4.35 -9.25
CA GLU A 74 6.66 3.28 -8.58
C GLU A 74 5.72 2.17 -8.08
N LEU A 75 4.54 2.54 -7.55
CA LEU A 75 3.52 1.57 -7.15
C LEU A 75 2.98 0.77 -8.33
N ALA A 76 2.70 1.41 -9.47
CA ALA A 76 2.24 0.73 -10.67
C ALA A 76 3.29 -0.28 -11.15
N LYS A 77 4.56 0.14 -11.18
CA LYS A 77 5.70 -0.72 -11.54
C LYS A 77 5.83 -1.92 -10.60
N LYS A 78 5.88 -1.70 -9.29
CA LYS A 78 6.02 -2.77 -8.28
C LYS A 78 4.83 -3.73 -8.28
N ARG A 79 3.61 -3.22 -8.48
CA ARG A 79 2.39 -4.06 -8.60
C ARG A 79 2.41 -4.90 -9.88
N GLY A 80 2.86 -4.33 -11.00
CA GLY A 80 3.04 -5.07 -12.26
C GLY A 80 4.09 -6.18 -12.12
N GLN A 81 5.22 -5.88 -11.47
CA GLN A 81 6.25 -6.88 -11.16
C GLN A 81 5.70 -8.01 -10.29
N TYR A 82 4.96 -7.69 -9.23
CA TYR A 82 4.34 -8.70 -8.38
C TYR A 82 3.32 -9.56 -9.13
N ALA A 83 2.52 -8.98 -10.03
CA ALA A 83 1.58 -9.73 -10.85
C ALA A 83 2.29 -10.70 -11.79
N ALA A 84 3.34 -10.24 -12.48
CA ALA A 84 4.16 -11.09 -13.35
C ALA A 84 4.83 -12.23 -12.56
N PHE A 85 5.43 -11.92 -11.41
CA PHE A 85 6.02 -12.93 -10.54
C PHE A 85 5.00 -13.92 -10.00
N LYS A 86 3.80 -13.45 -9.61
CA LYS A 86 2.72 -14.35 -9.20
C LYS A 86 2.35 -15.32 -10.31
N ASP A 87 2.21 -14.85 -11.54
CA ASP A 87 1.90 -15.71 -12.67
C ASP A 87 3.04 -16.72 -12.91
N GLU A 88 4.30 -16.27 -12.91
CA GLU A 88 5.44 -17.16 -13.14
C GLU A 88 5.57 -18.25 -12.06
N PHE A 89 5.48 -17.89 -10.78
CA PHE A 89 5.75 -18.80 -9.67
C PHE A 89 4.54 -19.59 -9.18
N LEU A 90 3.32 -19.07 -9.33
CA LEU A 90 2.09 -19.74 -8.87
C LEU A 90 1.31 -20.40 -10.00
N THR A 91 1.83 -20.42 -11.24
CA THR A 91 1.25 -21.24 -12.32
C THR A 91 1.35 -22.71 -11.95
N ASN A 92 0.23 -23.25 -11.47
CA ASN A 92 0.08 -24.67 -11.19
C ASN A 92 0.07 -25.47 -12.52
N PRO A 93 1.03 -26.38 -12.78
CA PRO A 93 1.12 -27.09 -14.04
C PRO A 93 -0.07 -28.03 -14.32
N VAL A 94 -0.84 -28.44 -13.31
CA VAL A 94 -2.03 -29.30 -13.50
C VAL A 94 -3.30 -28.54 -13.95
N GLY A 95 -3.24 -27.21 -14.05
CA GLY A 95 -4.37 -26.35 -14.43
C GLY A 95 -4.36 -25.85 -15.88
N ARG A 96 -3.37 -26.21 -16.70
CA ARG A 96 -3.34 -25.85 -18.13
C ARG A 96 -4.44 -26.61 -18.88
N LYS A 97 -5.68 -26.16 -18.78
CA LYS A 97 -6.66 -26.42 -19.83
C LYS A 97 -6.16 -25.64 -21.04
N SER A 98 -5.62 -26.40 -21.99
CA SER A 98 -5.36 -26.00 -23.36
C SER A 98 -6.54 -25.18 -23.88
N ALA A 99 -6.38 -23.86 -23.88
CA ALA A 99 -7.22 -22.97 -24.68
C ALA A 99 -6.75 -23.15 -26.13
N THR A 100 -7.19 -24.26 -26.71
CA THR A 100 -7.21 -24.55 -28.14
C THR A 100 -7.66 -23.30 -28.87
N GLY A 101 -6.85 -22.83 -29.82
CA GLY A 101 -7.21 -21.79 -30.77
C GLY A 101 -8.50 -22.17 -31.48
N ALA A 102 -9.62 -21.62 -31.02
CA ALA A 102 -10.89 -21.69 -31.70
C ALA A 102 -10.89 -20.61 -32.80
N ASN A 103 -10.48 -21.06 -33.99
CA ASN A 103 -10.65 -20.42 -35.28
C ASN A 103 -12.05 -19.77 -35.39
N ARG A 104 -12.14 -18.44 -35.25
CA ARG A 104 -13.39 -17.70 -35.47
C ARG A 104 -13.65 -17.62 -36.97
N ARG A 105 -14.38 -18.59 -37.53
CA ARG A 105 -15.03 -18.43 -38.84
C ARG A 105 -16.03 -17.26 -38.73
N PRO A 106 -15.95 -16.24 -39.59
CA PRO A 106 -16.99 -15.23 -39.65
C PRO A 106 -18.28 -15.85 -40.23
N PRO A 107 -19.47 -15.47 -39.74
CA PRO A 107 -20.71 -15.91 -40.35
C PRO A 107 -20.86 -15.24 -41.73
N GLN A 108 -20.86 -16.05 -42.79
CA GLN A 108 -21.27 -15.65 -44.14
C GLN A 108 -22.75 -15.23 -44.10
N ARG A 109 -23.00 -13.93 -43.94
CA ARG A 109 -24.32 -13.34 -44.18
C ARG A 109 -24.58 -13.37 -45.68
N LYS A 110 -25.32 -14.37 -46.15
CA LYS A 110 -25.92 -14.35 -47.48
C LYS A 110 -27.03 -13.28 -47.48
N CYS A 111 -26.74 -12.09 -47.99
CA CYS A 111 -27.77 -11.14 -48.39
C CYS A 111 -28.52 -11.75 -49.58
N ARG A 112 -29.77 -12.20 -49.34
CA ARG A 112 -30.69 -12.61 -50.40
C ARG A 112 -31.36 -11.34 -50.89
N ALA A 113 -31.11 -10.99 -52.16
CA ALA A 113 -31.85 -9.95 -52.85
C ALA A 113 -33.28 -10.45 -53.14
N CYS A 114 -34.26 -9.62 -52.80
CA CYS A 114 -35.62 -9.62 -53.34
C CYS A 114 -36.04 -8.15 -53.43
#